data_AF-A0A819Z312-F1
#
_entry.id   AF-A0A819Z312-F1
#
_cell.length_a   1.000
_cell.length_b   1.000
_cell.length_c   1.000
_cell.angle_alpha   90.00
_cell.angle_beta   90.00
_cell.angle_gamma   90.00
#
_symmetry.space_group_name_H-M   'P 1'
#
loop_
_entity.id
_entity.type
_entity.pdbx_description
1 polymer ?
#
loop_
_entity_poly.entity_id
_entity_poly.type
_entity_poly.pdbx_seq_one_letter_code
_entity_poly.pdbx_strand_id
1 'polypeptide(L)'
;MKIGDNILVDGKFPATILYIGLVDDHPGEWIGIEYWNQQGKHNGYFNGKFYFQTKHQLTGSFIRSQRIQYGNSFTQAIYKQYIKAFSNDYINHDINYSIFGKQYSDYAVELSSIIRIDLSSQWVNEFDDNDYIYNNLCQIKELNIRQNLIKNWSQLWIILEKYFPKLEILNVSNSRINFDMNPSNEFINIKQIVLIDIDNDCHSFEYILKYFPNLIDIHLDLNHLTFISENFINKIKNVTNLSLSDNQRLIEWDPFINRLGLLPFLQELIINNCGIEQIKLPDQDFIFKKF
;
A
#
# COMPACT_ATOMS: atom_id res chain seq x y z
N MET A 1 9.02 -8.68 -17.18
CA MET A 1 10.20 -8.06 -16.56
C MET A 1 10.53 -6.76 -17.25
N LYS A 2 10.41 -5.64 -16.55
CA LYS A 2 10.83 -4.31 -16.99
C LYS A 2 11.28 -3.48 -15.79
N ILE A 3 12.00 -2.40 -16.06
CA ILE A 3 12.38 -1.43 -15.03
C ILE A 3 11.12 -0.87 -14.36
N GLY A 4 11.18 -0.78 -13.04
CA GLY A 4 10.11 -0.38 -12.14
C GLY A 4 9.14 -1.51 -11.77
N ASP A 5 9.28 -2.74 -12.27
CA ASP A 5 8.46 -3.86 -11.78
C ASP A 5 8.77 -4.14 -10.31
N ASN A 6 7.72 -4.37 -9.52
CA ASN A 6 7.83 -4.88 -8.16
C ASN A 6 7.92 -6.41 -8.22
N ILE A 7 8.88 -6.97 -7.48
CA ILE A 7 9.23 -8.39 -7.51
C ILE A 7 9.49 -8.91 -6.11
N LEU A 8 9.54 -10.23 -5.99
CA LEU A 8 9.97 -10.94 -4.79
C LEU A 8 11.29 -11.67 -5.08
N VAL A 9 12.33 -11.39 -4.29
CA VAL A 9 13.64 -12.04 -4.41
C VAL A 9 13.73 -13.21 -3.46
N ASP A 10 14.16 -14.36 -3.97
CA ASP A 10 14.27 -15.65 -3.25
C ASP A 10 12.98 -16.05 -2.51
N GLY A 11 11.83 -15.62 -3.01
CA GLY A 11 10.52 -15.90 -2.39
C GLY A 11 10.28 -15.19 -1.05
N LYS A 12 11.11 -14.20 -0.69
CA LYS A 12 11.07 -13.59 0.65
C LYS A 12 11.18 -12.07 0.67
N PHE A 13 12.03 -11.48 -0.18
CA PHE A 13 12.40 -10.08 -0.03
C PHE A 13 11.79 -9.23 -1.16
N PRO A 14 10.82 -8.35 -0.88
CA PRO A 14 10.24 -7.50 -1.90
C PRO A 14 11.25 -6.44 -2.36
N ALA A 15 11.27 -6.20 -3.67
CA ALA A 15 12.18 -5.27 -4.31
C ALA A 15 11.56 -4.66 -5.57
N THR A 16 12.13 -3.55 -6.03
CA THR A 16 11.77 -2.90 -7.29
C THR A 16 12.95 -2.98 -8.25
N ILE A 17 12.70 -3.34 -9.51
CA ILE A 17 13.76 -3.37 -10.55
C ILE A 17 14.14 -1.94 -10.93
N LEU A 18 15.42 -1.61 -10.90
CA LEU A 18 15.96 -0.29 -11.28
C LEU A 18 16.89 -0.34 -12.50
N TYR A 19 17.43 -1.51 -12.84
CA TYR A 19 18.32 -1.69 -13.98
C TYR A 19 18.20 -3.10 -14.56
N ILE A 20 18.30 -3.20 -15.88
CA ILE A 20 18.43 -4.47 -16.61
C ILE A 20 19.51 -4.25 -17.66
N GLY A 21 20.59 -5.01 -17.60
CA GLY A 21 21.68 -4.89 -18.58
C GLY A 21 23.00 -5.51 -18.15
N LEU A 22 24.05 -5.22 -18.90
CA LEU A 22 25.40 -5.71 -18.66
C LEU A 22 26.09 -4.92 -17.53
N VAL A 23 26.84 -5.62 -16.69
CA VAL A 23 27.69 -5.01 -15.65
C VAL A 23 29.15 -5.28 -16.00
N ASP A 24 29.99 -4.26 -15.90
CA ASP A 24 31.40 -4.36 -16.27
C ASP A 24 32.08 -5.47 -15.43
N ASP A 25 32.99 -6.22 -16.07
CA ASP A 25 33.68 -7.40 -15.50
C ASP A 25 32.78 -8.58 -15.08
N HIS A 26 31.47 -8.52 -15.38
CA HIS A 26 30.55 -9.62 -15.07
C HIS A 26 29.77 -10.09 -16.32
N PRO A 27 29.91 -11.37 -16.72
CA PRO A 27 29.29 -11.86 -17.95
C PRO A 27 27.76 -11.94 -17.85
N GLY A 28 27.08 -11.71 -18.98
CA GLY A 28 25.63 -11.85 -19.12
C GLY A 28 24.82 -10.71 -18.49
N GLU A 29 23.50 -10.78 -18.62
CA GLU A 29 22.58 -9.77 -18.09
C GLU A 29 22.45 -9.85 -16.56
N TRP A 30 22.41 -8.68 -15.94
CA TRP A 30 22.18 -8.48 -14.51
C TRP A 30 21.01 -7.55 -14.29
N ILE A 31 20.39 -7.73 -13.13
CA ILE A 31 19.23 -6.96 -12.72
C ILE A 31 19.62 -6.18 -11.48
N GLY A 32 19.69 -4.86 -11.63
CA GLY A 32 19.82 -3.96 -10.49
C GLY A 32 18.46 -3.77 -9.85
N ILE A 33 18.39 -4.00 -8.54
CA ILE A 33 17.16 -3.91 -7.76
C ILE A 33 17.38 -3.00 -6.56
N GLU A 34 16.29 -2.41 -6.06
CA GLU A 34 16.21 -1.81 -4.73
C GLU A 34 15.25 -2.61 -3.86
N TYR A 35 15.76 -3.18 -2.77
CA TYR A 35 14.94 -3.79 -1.74
C TYR A 35 14.09 -2.73 -1.03
N TRP A 36 12.86 -3.10 -0.65
CA TRP A 36 11.99 -2.20 0.12
C TRP A 36 12.47 -1.99 1.56
N ASN A 37 13.37 -2.86 2.03
CA ASN A 37 14.03 -2.81 3.33
C ASN A 37 15.57 -2.85 3.16
N GLN A 38 16.31 -2.67 4.26
CA GLN A 38 17.78 -2.68 4.26
C GLN A 38 18.36 -4.10 4.11
N GLN A 39 18.20 -4.70 2.93
CA GLN A 39 18.75 -6.02 2.58
C GLN A 39 19.77 -5.95 1.43
N GLY A 40 20.03 -4.75 0.93
CA GLY A 40 20.98 -4.52 -0.16
C GLY A 40 22.43 -4.46 0.30
N LYS A 41 23.31 -4.21 -0.67
CA LYS A 41 24.77 -4.19 -0.51
C LYS A 41 25.39 -2.86 -0.97
N HIS A 42 24.74 -2.17 -1.90
CA HIS A 42 25.25 -0.96 -2.52
C HIS A 42 24.09 -0.03 -2.89
N ASN A 43 24.39 1.10 -3.51
CA ASN A 43 23.41 2.04 -4.03
C ASN A 43 23.27 2.01 -5.57
N GLY A 44 23.95 1.06 -6.22
CA GLY A 44 23.98 0.93 -7.69
C GLY A 44 25.23 1.51 -8.34
N TYR A 45 26.15 2.07 -7.53
CA TYR A 45 27.54 2.33 -7.90
C TYR A 45 28.37 1.06 -7.85
N PHE A 46 29.05 0.74 -8.94
CA PHE A 46 29.97 -0.40 -9.04
C PHE A 46 31.11 -0.09 -10.01
N ASN A 47 32.34 -0.47 -9.66
CA ASN A 47 33.56 -0.25 -10.45
C ASN A 47 33.69 1.14 -11.09
N GLY A 48 33.47 2.20 -10.31
CA GLY A 48 33.66 3.57 -10.81
C GLY A 48 32.44 4.20 -11.47
N LYS A 49 31.33 3.46 -11.65
CA LYS A 49 30.18 3.85 -12.47
C LYS A 49 28.84 3.58 -11.77
N PHE A 50 27.88 4.48 -11.97
CA PHE A 50 26.50 4.24 -11.59
C PHE A 50 25.75 3.50 -12.70
N TYR A 51 25.14 2.36 -12.38
CA TYR A 51 24.21 1.65 -13.26
C TYR A 51 22.75 1.98 -12.91
N PHE A 52 22.49 2.19 -11.62
CA PHE A 52 21.24 2.69 -11.07
C PHE A 52 21.51 3.44 -9.77
N GLN A 53 20.48 4.05 -9.20
CA GLN A 53 20.54 4.74 -7.94
C GLN A 53 19.36 4.34 -7.05
N THR A 54 19.65 3.92 -5.82
CA THR A 54 18.64 3.63 -4.80
C THR A 54 18.28 4.88 -3.99
N LYS A 55 17.10 4.88 -3.37
CA LYS A 55 16.67 5.95 -2.45
C LYS A 55 17.50 5.97 -1.17
N HIS A 56 17.87 4.79 -0.68
CA HIS A 56 18.65 4.64 0.55
C HIS A 56 19.97 3.92 0.29
N GLN A 57 20.99 4.19 1.10
CA GLN A 57 22.22 3.40 1.05
C GLN A 57 21.94 1.96 1.48
N LEU A 58 22.69 1.01 0.92
CA LEU A 58 22.60 -0.41 1.26
C LEU A 58 21.20 -1.04 1.03
N THR A 59 20.40 -0.49 0.11
CA THR A 59 19.15 -1.14 -0.37
C THR A 59 19.30 -1.72 -1.78
N GLY A 60 20.37 -1.38 -2.49
CA GLY A 60 20.61 -1.83 -3.86
C GLY A 60 21.36 -3.15 -3.95
N SER A 61 21.07 -3.95 -4.96
CA SER A 61 21.83 -5.16 -5.32
C SER A 61 21.78 -5.47 -6.81
N PHE A 62 22.83 -6.09 -7.34
CA PHE A 62 22.76 -6.80 -8.61
C PHE A 62 22.43 -8.27 -8.37
N ILE A 63 21.39 -8.77 -9.05
CA ILE A 63 20.98 -10.18 -8.98
C ILE A 63 20.82 -10.77 -10.39
N ARG A 64 20.69 -12.10 -10.45
CA ARG A 64 20.29 -12.81 -11.65
C ARG A 64 18.79 -13.08 -11.67
N SER A 65 18.22 -13.19 -12.85
CA SER A 65 16.78 -13.38 -13.07
C SER A 65 16.21 -14.63 -12.38
N GLN A 66 17.00 -15.68 -12.16
CA GLN A 66 16.53 -16.90 -11.50
C GLN A 66 16.10 -16.70 -10.04
N ARG A 67 16.54 -15.61 -9.41
CA ARG A 67 16.16 -15.25 -8.04
C ARG A 67 14.84 -14.49 -7.96
N ILE A 68 14.26 -14.10 -9.11
CA ILE A 68 13.07 -13.26 -9.20
C ILE A 68 11.81 -14.12 -9.27
N GLN A 69 10.83 -13.76 -8.45
CA GLN A 69 9.45 -14.22 -8.53
C GLN A 69 8.54 -12.99 -8.72
N TYR A 70 7.53 -13.11 -9.58
CA TYR A 70 6.68 -11.98 -9.95
C TYR A 70 5.46 -11.80 -9.05
N GLY A 71 5.16 -12.75 -8.17
CA GLY A 71 3.97 -12.73 -7.33
C GLY A 71 2.84 -13.61 -7.87
N ASN A 72 1.62 -13.33 -7.41
CA ASN A 72 0.41 -14.07 -7.74
C ASN A 72 -0.68 -13.12 -8.27
N SER A 73 -1.56 -13.59 -9.14
CA SER A 73 -2.78 -12.82 -9.42
C SER A 73 -3.68 -12.78 -8.18
N PHE A 74 -4.55 -11.77 -8.09
CA PHE A 74 -5.51 -11.67 -7.00
C PHE A 74 -6.41 -12.92 -6.89
N THR A 75 -6.88 -13.46 -8.02
CA THR A 75 -7.60 -14.75 -8.05
C THR A 75 -6.78 -15.87 -7.40
N GLN A 76 -5.50 -16.01 -7.74
CA GLN A 76 -4.65 -17.06 -7.19
C GLN A 76 -4.49 -16.90 -5.67
N ALA A 77 -4.39 -15.66 -5.18
CA ALA A 77 -4.29 -15.36 -3.77
C ALA A 77 -5.61 -15.66 -3.02
N ILE A 78 -6.76 -15.27 -3.57
CA ILE A 78 -8.08 -15.64 -3.03
C ILE A 78 -8.23 -17.16 -2.96
N TYR A 79 -7.85 -17.86 -4.03
CA TYR A 79 -7.93 -19.31 -4.05
C TYR A 79 -7.04 -19.92 -2.97
N LYS A 80 -5.77 -19.52 -2.87
CA LYS A 80 -4.84 -20.05 -1.86
C LYS A 80 -5.31 -19.81 -0.43
N GLN A 81 -5.88 -18.63 -0.17
CA GLN A 81 -6.26 -18.20 1.17
C GLN A 81 -7.62 -18.76 1.61
N TYR A 82 -8.61 -18.74 0.71
CA TYR A 82 -9.99 -19.04 1.06
C TYR A 82 -10.46 -20.37 0.48
N ILE A 83 -10.08 -20.74 -0.74
CA ILE A 83 -10.67 -21.91 -1.41
C ILE A 83 -9.87 -23.19 -1.18
N LYS A 84 -8.53 -23.12 -1.18
CA LYS A 84 -7.65 -24.28 -1.01
C LYS A 84 -7.90 -25.02 0.31
N ALA A 85 -8.26 -24.29 1.37
CA ALA A 85 -8.61 -24.87 2.66
C ALA A 85 -9.90 -25.72 2.60
N PHE A 86 -10.81 -25.44 1.66
CA PHE A 86 -12.06 -26.17 1.46
C PHE A 86 -11.93 -27.32 0.47
N SER A 87 -10.96 -27.28 -0.45
CA SER A 87 -10.68 -28.40 -1.35
C SER A 87 -9.88 -29.48 -0.61
N ASN A 88 -10.43 -30.70 -0.48
CA ASN A 88 -9.72 -31.89 0.03
C ASN A 88 -8.56 -32.36 -0.88
N ASP A 89 -8.27 -31.62 -1.93
CA ASP A 89 -7.32 -32.02 -2.94
C ASP A 89 -5.89 -31.58 -2.58
N TYR A 90 -5.00 -32.56 -2.40
CA TYR A 90 -3.55 -32.39 -2.40
C TYR A 90 -3.06 -32.03 -3.82
N ILE A 91 -3.48 -30.89 -4.37
CA ILE A 91 -3.07 -30.50 -5.73
C ILE A 91 -1.76 -29.71 -5.68
N ASN A 92 -0.80 -30.24 -6.46
CA ASN A 92 0.54 -29.69 -6.70
C ASN A 92 0.52 -28.24 -7.20
N HIS A 93 1.67 -27.57 -7.01
CA HIS A 93 1.93 -26.16 -7.32
C HIS A 93 1.68 -25.70 -8.78
N ASP A 94 1.45 -26.63 -9.73
CA ASP A 94 1.21 -26.34 -11.15
C ASP A 94 -0.29 -26.30 -11.48
N ILE A 95 -1.03 -25.44 -10.78
CA ILE A 95 -2.43 -25.20 -11.08
C ILE A 95 -2.55 -24.41 -12.39
N ASN A 96 -3.19 -24.99 -13.39
CA ASN A 96 -3.69 -24.24 -14.54
C ASN A 96 -4.97 -23.49 -14.12
N TYR A 97 -4.82 -22.26 -13.64
CA TYR A 97 -5.91 -21.42 -13.13
C TYR A 97 -7.01 -21.13 -14.16
N SER A 98 -6.75 -21.34 -15.46
CA SER A 98 -7.78 -21.28 -16.50
C SER A 98 -8.80 -22.44 -16.44
N ILE A 99 -8.40 -23.59 -15.89
CA ILE A 99 -9.26 -24.78 -15.72
C ILE A 99 -10.12 -24.67 -14.46
N PHE A 100 -9.64 -23.94 -13.45
CA PHE A 100 -10.36 -23.71 -12.20
C PHE A 100 -11.71 -23.00 -12.42
N GLY A 101 -11.84 -22.25 -13.52
CA GLY A 101 -13.08 -21.62 -14.01
C GLY A 101 -14.35 -22.50 -13.91
N LYS A 102 -14.22 -23.82 -14.12
CA LYS A 102 -15.34 -24.76 -14.17
C LYS A 102 -15.73 -25.39 -12.82
N GLN A 103 -14.87 -25.33 -11.80
CA GLN A 103 -15.13 -25.88 -10.46
C GLN A 103 -15.62 -24.79 -9.46
N TYR A 104 -15.73 -23.53 -9.87
CA TYR A 104 -16.09 -22.41 -8.97
C TYR A 104 -17.56 -22.35 -8.57
N SER A 105 -18.49 -22.99 -9.30
CA SER A 105 -19.89 -23.08 -8.86
C SER A 105 -19.99 -23.63 -7.43
N ASP A 106 -19.06 -24.50 -7.10
CA ASP A 106 -19.04 -25.25 -5.86
C ASP A 106 -18.59 -24.39 -4.66
N TYR A 107 -18.02 -23.20 -4.92
CA TYR A 107 -17.51 -22.28 -3.90
C TYR A 107 -18.21 -20.91 -3.89
N ALA A 108 -19.21 -20.71 -4.75
CA ALA A 108 -19.88 -19.41 -4.90
C ALA A 108 -20.60 -18.98 -3.61
N VAL A 109 -21.17 -19.94 -2.87
CA VAL A 109 -21.87 -19.69 -1.61
C VAL A 109 -20.87 -19.23 -0.54
N GLU A 110 -19.74 -19.93 -0.43
CA GLU A 110 -18.65 -19.64 0.50
C GLU A 110 -18.08 -18.25 0.23
N LEU A 111 -17.72 -17.96 -1.02
CA LEU A 111 -17.20 -16.65 -1.41
C LEU A 111 -18.21 -15.53 -1.12
N SER A 112 -19.49 -15.74 -1.42
CA SER A 112 -20.57 -14.79 -1.14
C SER A 112 -20.81 -14.54 0.34
N SER A 113 -20.35 -15.44 1.23
CA SER A 113 -20.45 -15.29 2.68
C SER A 113 -19.30 -14.47 3.29
N ILE A 114 -18.19 -14.28 2.56
CA ILE A 114 -17.03 -13.53 3.03
C ILE A 114 -17.41 -12.04 3.10
N ILE A 115 -17.07 -11.40 4.22
CA ILE A 115 -17.24 -9.94 4.42
C ILE A 115 -15.89 -9.22 4.44
N ARG A 116 -14.80 -9.94 4.77
CA ARG A 116 -13.46 -9.39 4.93
C ARG A 116 -12.46 -10.25 4.15
N ILE A 117 -11.69 -9.62 3.29
CA ILE A 117 -10.58 -10.25 2.58
C ILE A 117 -9.27 -9.77 3.20
N ASP A 118 -8.43 -10.71 3.63
CA ASP A 118 -7.06 -10.48 4.05
C ASP A 118 -6.13 -11.32 3.17
N LEU A 119 -5.42 -10.63 2.29
CA LEU A 119 -4.38 -11.16 1.43
C LEU A 119 -3.03 -10.55 1.79
N SER A 120 -2.82 -10.25 3.07
CA SER A 120 -1.54 -9.71 3.52
C SER A 120 -0.40 -10.68 3.22
N SER A 121 0.70 -10.16 2.65
CA SER A 121 1.87 -10.95 2.27
C SER A 121 1.58 -12.12 1.32
N GLN A 122 0.52 -12.05 0.51
CA GLN A 122 0.22 -13.03 -0.54
C GLN A 122 0.97 -12.73 -1.85
N TRP A 123 1.76 -11.66 -1.89
CA TRP A 123 2.54 -11.21 -3.03
C TRP A 123 1.69 -11.00 -4.29
N VAL A 124 0.48 -10.47 -4.11
CA VAL A 124 -0.41 -10.10 -5.22
C VAL A 124 0.28 -9.04 -6.06
N ASN A 125 0.45 -9.27 -7.36
CA ASN A 125 1.10 -8.33 -8.27
C ASN A 125 0.15 -7.71 -9.30
N GLU A 126 -1.00 -8.34 -9.53
CA GLU A 126 -2.00 -7.91 -10.49
C GLU A 126 -3.41 -8.35 -10.08
N PHE A 127 -4.39 -7.61 -10.59
CA PHE A 127 -5.79 -8.04 -10.63
C PHE A 127 -6.07 -8.59 -12.02
N ASP A 128 -6.26 -9.89 -12.12
CA ASP A 128 -6.51 -10.61 -13.37
C ASP A 128 -7.97 -10.51 -13.83
N ASP A 129 -8.21 -10.76 -15.12
CA ASP A 129 -9.55 -10.72 -15.72
C ASP A 129 -10.38 -11.96 -15.34
N ASN A 130 -10.96 -11.96 -14.13
CA ASN A 130 -11.78 -13.08 -13.64
C ASN A 130 -13.12 -12.64 -13.05
N ASP A 131 -13.96 -12.01 -13.88
CA ASP A 131 -15.30 -11.51 -13.49
C ASP A 131 -16.12 -12.53 -12.68
N TYR A 132 -15.98 -13.82 -12.96
CA TYR A 132 -16.67 -14.88 -12.22
C TYR A 132 -16.36 -14.87 -10.73
N ILE A 133 -15.10 -14.68 -10.32
CA ILE A 133 -14.74 -14.60 -8.90
C ILE A 133 -15.12 -13.24 -8.34
N TYR A 134 -14.71 -12.15 -8.99
CA TYR A 134 -14.90 -10.82 -8.42
C TYR A 134 -16.38 -10.46 -8.22
N ASN A 135 -17.28 -10.93 -9.09
CA ASN A 135 -18.73 -10.69 -8.94
C ASN A 135 -19.32 -11.34 -7.67
N ASN A 136 -18.70 -12.41 -7.14
CA ASN A 136 -19.09 -13.05 -5.88
C ASN A 136 -18.51 -12.34 -4.64
N LEU A 137 -17.81 -11.21 -4.82
CA LEU A 137 -17.15 -10.45 -3.74
C LEU A 137 -17.76 -9.04 -3.55
N CYS A 138 -18.92 -8.76 -4.14
CA CYS A 138 -19.56 -7.43 -4.06
C CYS A 138 -20.03 -7.02 -2.64
N GLN A 139 -20.11 -7.99 -1.72
CA GLN A 139 -20.50 -7.80 -0.32
C GLN A 139 -19.36 -7.40 0.61
N ILE A 140 -18.11 -7.43 0.12
CA ILE A 140 -16.92 -7.17 0.94
C ILE A 140 -16.95 -5.76 1.51
N LYS A 141 -16.67 -5.67 2.82
CA LYS A 141 -16.58 -4.43 3.59
C LYS A 141 -15.16 -4.08 3.99
N GLU A 142 -14.26 -5.07 4.02
CA GLU A 142 -12.86 -4.86 4.39
C GLU A 142 -11.94 -5.59 3.42
N LEU A 143 -10.97 -4.84 2.88
CA LEU A 143 -9.95 -5.36 1.98
C LEU A 143 -8.58 -5.01 2.56
N ASN A 144 -7.89 -6.02 3.03
CA ASN A 144 -6.50 -5.95 3.45
C ASN A 144 -5.60 -6.61 2.40
N ILE A 145 -4.84 -5.78 1.70
CA ILE A 145 -3.82 -6.18 0.71
C ILE A 145 -2.46 -5.63 1.11
N ARG A 146 -2.19 -5.53 2.42
CA ARG A 146 -0.90 -5.14 2.98
C ARG A 146 0.24 -6.01 2.43
N GLN A 147 1.40 -5.40 2.18
CA GLN A 147 2.63 -6.12 1.80
C GLN A 147 2.43 -6.98 0.54
N ASN A 148 1.90 -6.37 -0.50
CA ASN A 148 1.76 -6.97 -1.82
C ASN A 148 2.58 -6.20 -2.87
N LEU A 149 2.68 -6.74 -4.08
CA LEU A 149 3.53 -6.23 -5.16
C LEU A 149 2.77 -5.32 -6.16
N ILE A 150 1.52 -4.97 -5.86
CA ILE A 150 0.71 -4.07 -6.69
C ILE A 150 1.47 -2.75 -6.86
N LYS A 151 1.68 -2.37 -8.11
CA LYS A 151 2.58 -1.26 -8.45
C LYS A 151 1.86 0.09 -8.57
N ASN A 152 0.60 0.09 -8.94
CA ASN A 152 -0.11 1.28 -9.41
C ASN A 152 -1.47 1.42 -8.75
N TRP A 153 -1.82 2.66 -8.39
CA TRP A 153 -3.14 2.99 -7.87
C TRP A 153 -4.25 2.77 -8.92
N SER A 154 -3.98 2.95 -10.21
CA SER A 154 -4.94 2.66 -11.29
C SER A 154 -5.55 1.26 -11.21
N GLN A 155 -4.73 0.25 -10.88
CA GLN A 155 -5.19 -1.12 -10.72
C GLN A 155 -6.16 -1.25 -9.54
N LEU A 156 -5.87 -0.56 -8.43
CA LEU A 156 -6.76 -0.51 -7.27
C LEU A 156 -8.04 0.27 -7.56
N TRP A 157 -7.97 1.39 -8.27
CA TRP A 157 -9.15 2.16 -8.63
C TRP A 157 -10.14 1.33 -9.44
N ILE A 158 -9.66 0.64 -10.47
CA ILE A 158 -10.51 -0.18 -11.34
C ILE A 158 -11.25 -1.25 -10.55
N ILE A 159 -10.57 -1.98 -9.66
CA ILE A 159 -11.19 -3.07 -8.90
C ILE A 159 -12.09 -2.57 -7.77
N LEU A 160 -11.72 -1.48 -7.10
CA LEU A 160 -12.55 -0.85 -6.08
C LEU A 160 -13.87 -0.34 -6.69
N GLU A 161 -13.80 0.34 -7.84
CA GLU A 161 -14.98 0.85 -8.54
C GLU A 161 -15.86 -0.28 -9.07
N LYS A 162 -15.27 -1.32 -9.68
CA LYS A 162 -16.03 -2.36 -10.38
C LYS A 162 -16.60 -3.43 -9.44
N TYR A 163 -15.86 -3.83 -8.41
CA TYR A 163 -16.18 -5.05 -7.66
C TYR A 163 -16.38 -4.87 -6.16
N PHE A 164 -15.98 -3.73 -5.58
CA PHE A 164 -16.08 -3.51 -4.13
C PHE A 164 -16.98 -2.31 -3.76
N PRO A 165 -18.24 -2.27 -4.22
CA PRO A 165 -19.10 -1.12 -4.02
C PRO A 165 -19.48 -0.88 -2.54
N LYS A 166 -19.34 -1.90 -1.67
CA LYS A 166 -19.68 -1.83 -0.24
C LYS A 166 -18.45 -1.69 0.67
N LEU A 167 -17.26 -1.44 0.11
CA LEU A 167 -16.05 -1.38 0.89
C LEU A 167 -16.08 -0.21 1.88
N GLU A 168 -15.78 -0.50 3.14
CA GLU A 168 -15.73 0.45 4.25
C GLU A 168 -14.29 0.63 4.76
N ILE A 169 -13.45 -0.41 4.68
CA ILE A 169 -12.09 -0.43 5.21
C ILE A 169 -11.12 -0.89 4.12
N LEU A 170 -10.09 -0.09 3.85
CA LEU A 170 -9.02 -0.42 2.91
C LEU A 170 -7.66 -0.34 3.58
N ASN A 171 -6.90 -1.42 3.52
CA ASN A 171 -5.51 -1.46 3.96
C ASN A 171 -4.57 -1.85 2.82
N VAL A 172 -3.68 -0.93 2.44
CA VAL A 172 -2.66 -1.13 1.40
C VAL A 172 -1.23 -0.91 1.93
N SER A 173 -1.05 -1.00 3.24
CA SER A 173 0.21 -0.74 3.94
C SER A 173 1.39 -1.59 3.44
N ASN A 174 2.62 -1.15 3.68
CA ASN A 174 3.86 -1.84 3.30
C ASN A 174 3.91 -2.20 1.80
N SER A 175 3.39 -1.32 0.94
CA SER A 175 3.36 -1.51 -0.51
C SER A 175 3.95 -0.29 -1.21
N ARG A 176 4.70 -0.49 -2.30
CA ARG A 176 5.26 0.60 -3.12
C ARG A 176 4.36 0.89 -4.31
N ILE A 177 3.24 1.55 -4.04
CA ILE A 177 2.19 1.85 -5.02
C ILE A 177 2.39 3.28 -5.53
N ASN A 178 2.63 3.41 -6.83
CA ASN A 178 2.76 4.69 -7.51
C ASN A 178 1.39 5.24 -7.88
N PHE A 179 1.21 6.54 -7.66
CA PHE A 179 0.05 7.24 -8.19
C PHE A 179 0.27 7.52 -9.68
N ASP A 180 -0.47 6.84 -10.54
CA ASP A 180 -0.32 6.89 -12.00
C ASP A 180 -1.57 7.43 -12.71
N MET A 181 -2.74 7.33 -12.11
CA MET A 181 -4.00 7.79 -12.68
C MET A 181 -5.00 8.19 -11.60
N ASN A 182 -5.85 9.16 -11.94
CA ASN A 182 -7.03 9.50 -11.13
C ASN A 182 -8.14 8.47 -11.34
N PRO A 183 -8.89 8.06 -10.29
CA PRO A 183 -10.10 7.26 -10.45
C PRO A 183 -11.20 8.08 -11.16
N SER A 184 -12.21 7.38 -11.66
CA SER A 184 -13.39 8.00 -12.28
C SER A 184 -14.35 8.56 -11.24
N ASN A 185 -14.42 7.91 -10.07
CA ASN A 185 -15.36 8.24 -9.00
C ASN A 185 -14.66 8.43 -7.64
N GLU A 186 -15.37 9.06 -6.71
CA GLU A 186 -14.99 9.08 -5.30
C GLU A 186 -15.51 7.83 -4.58
N PHE A 187 -14.76 7.33 -3.60
CA PHE A 187 -15.08 6.14 -2.83
C PHE A 187 -15.80 6.50 -1.53
N ILE A 188 -17.05 6.95 -1.66
CA ILE A 188 -17.85 7.52 -0.56
C ILE A 188 -18.17 6.55 0.58
N ASN A 189 -18.07 5.24 0.36
CA ASN A 189 -18.38 4.22 1.38
C ASN A 189 -17.19 3.90 2.28
N ILE A 190 -15.97 4.22 1.84
CA ILE A 190 -14.75 3.95 2.61
C ILE A 190 -14.65 4.96 3.75
N LYS A 191 -14.59 4.42 4.96
CA LYS A 191 -14.54 5.15 6.23
C LYS A 191 -13.20 5.02 6.92
N GLN A 192 -12.45 3.95 6.65
CA GLN A 192 -11.12 3.75 7.20
C GLN A 192 -10.12 3.45 6.08
N ILE A 193 -8.97 4.12 6.15
CA ILE A 193 -7.84 3.85 5.27
C ILE A 193 -6.55 3.67 6.07
N VAL A 194 -5.84 2.59 5.76
CA VAL A 194 -4.57 2.24 6.40
C VAL A 194 -3.47 2.24 5.34
N LEU A 195 -2.65 3.29 5.38
CA LEU A 195 -1.59 3.61 4.42
C LEU A 195 -0.22 3.66 5.13
N ILE A 196 0.07 2.66 5.96
CA ILE A 196 1.30 2.63 6.76
C ILE A 196 2.48 2.20 5.88
N ASP A 197 3.60 2.91 5.92
CA ASP A 197 4.83 2.57 5.18
C ASP A 197 4.57 2.33 3.68
N ILE A 198 4.01 3.33 3.00
CA ILE A 198 3.78 3.30 1.56
C ILE A 198 4.68 4.27 0.78
N ASP A 199 5.69 4.85 1.44
CA ASP A 199 6.73 5.70 0.84
C ASP A 199 6.14 6.98 0.20
N ASN A 200 5.11 7.55 0.84
CA ASN A 200 4.43 8.77 0.39
C ASN A 200 4.74 9.98 1.28
N ASP A 201 4.67 11.16 0.66
CA ASP A 201 4.81 12.46 1.33
C ASP A 201 3.46 13.17 1.52
N CYS A 202 3.50 14.37 2.10
CA CYS A 202 2.32 15.19 2.38
C CYS A 202 1.46 15.43 1.12
N HIS A 203 2.11 15.81 0.01
CA HIS A 203 1.42 16.11 -1.24
C HIS A 203 0.76 14.87 -1.83
N SER A 204 1.46 13.73 -1.81
CA SER A 204 0.91 12.45 -2.29
C SER A 204 -0.36 12.08 -1.52
N PHE A 205 -0.39 12.27 -0.19
CA PHE A 205 -1.60 12.04 0.59
C PHE A 205 -2.71 13.05 0.30
N GLU A 206 -2.42 14.33 0.10
CA GLU A 206 -3.44 15.30 -0.33
C GLU A 206 -4.15 14.89 -1.63
N TYR A 207 -3.40 14.32 -2.58
CA TYR A 207 -3.95 13.78 -3.83
C TYR A 207 -4.79 12.52 -3.59
N ILE A 208 -4.30 11.57 -2.79
CA ILE A 208 -4.99 10.30 -2.51
C ILE A 208 -6.27 10.53 -1.70
N LEU A 209 -6.19 11.28 -0.60
CA LEU A 209 -7.28 11.47 0.36
C LEU A 209 -8.48 12.23 -0.25
N LYS A 210 -8.26 13.00 -1.32
CA LYS A 210 -9.35 13.64 -2.09
C LYS A 210 -10.44 12.64 -2.51
N TYR A 211 -10.09 11.40 -2.78
CA TYR A 211 -11.02 10.39 -3.31
C TYR A 211 -11.79 9.63 -2.23
N PHE A 212 -11.59 9.97 -0.95
CA PHE A 212 -12.24 9.32 0.18
C PHE A 212 -12.91 10.37 1.09
N PRO A 213 -14.05 10.98 0.66
CA PRO A 213 -14.62 12.16 1.32
C PRO A 213 -15.24 11.88 2.70
N ASN A 214 -15.51 10.61 3.04
CA ASN A 214 -16.21 10.20 4.26
C ASN A 214 -15.30 9.44 5.24
N LEU A 215 -13.98 9.67 5.17
CA LEU A 215 -13.03 9.07 6.11
C LEU A 215 -13.31 9.53 7.54
N ILE A 216 -13.24 8.57 8.45
CA ILE A 216 -13.41 8.68 9.90
C ILE A 216 -12.10 8.30 10.61
N ASP A 217 -11.40 7.29 10.07
CA ASP A 217 -10.20 6.71 10.68
C ASP A 217 -9.07 6.61 9.64
N ILE A 218 -7.92 7.20 9.94
CA ILE A 218 -6.78 7.29 9.03
C ILE A 218 -5.48 6.91 9.75
N HIS A 219 -4.74 5.98 9.14
CA HIS A 219 -3.38 5.62 9.56
C HIS A 219 -2.37 5.92 8.45
N LEU A 220 -1.49 6.90 8.67
CA LEU A 220 -0.42 7.31 7.77
C LEU A 220 0.97 7.12 8.41
N ASP A 221 1.09 6.18 9.33
CA ASP A 221 2.32 5.92 10.07
C ASP A 221 3.48 5.50 9.15
N LEU A 222 4.72 5.70 9.60
CA LEU A 222 5.94 5.25 8.91
C LEU A 222 6.07 5.78 7.46
N ASN A 223 5.61 7.01 7.19
CA ASN A 223 5.73 7.64 5.87
C ASN A 223 6.74 8.81 5.89
N HIS A 224 6.66 9.69 4.90
CA HIS A 224 7.56 10.83 4.71
C HIS A 224 6.85 12.16 4.93
N LEU A 225 5.89 12.22 5.86
CA LEU A 225 5.26 13.47 6.23
C LEU A 225 6.29 14.40 6.88
N THR A 226 6.33 15.64 6.41
CA THR A 226 7.21 16.71 6.92
C THR A 226 6.42 17.92 7.43
N PHE A 227 5.20 18.10 6.94
CA PHE A 227 4.27 19.15 7.36
C PHE A 227 2.81 18.67 7.25
N ILE A 228 1.88 19.43 7.81
CA ILE A 228 0.44 19.31 7.58
C ILE A 228 -0.02 20.63 6.97
N SER A 229 -0.68 20.58 5.83
CA SER A 229 -1.16 21.78 5.12
C SER A 229 -2.65 22.03 5.38
N GLU A 230 -3.13 23.23 5.05
CA GLU A 230 -4.57 23.49 4.99
C GLU A 230 -5.32 22.60 4.00
N ASN A 231 -4.70 22.27 2.87
CA ASN A 231 -5.32 21.39 1.89
C ASN A 231 -5.51 19.99 2.46
N PHE A 232 -4.51 19.46 3.17
CA PHE A 232 -4.58 18.19 3.88
C PHE A 232 -5.75 18.19 4.88
N ILE A 233 -5.82 19.19 5.77
CA ILE A 233 -6.93 19.36 6.72
C ILE A 233 -8.29 19.39 6.02
N ASN A 234 -8.39 20.11 4.89
CA ASN A 234 -9.64 20.21 4.14
C ASN A 234 -10.13 18.87 3.58
N LYS A 235 -9.24 17.90 3.35
CA LYS A 235 -9.62 16.55 2.88
C LYS A 235 -10.12 15.64 4.00
N ILE A 236 -9.79 15.93 5.26
CA ILE A 236 -10.02 15.01 6.38
C ILE A 236 -10.90 15.62 7.48
N LYS A 237 -11.77 16.59 7.16
CA LYS A 237 -12.58 17.33 8.14
C LYS A 237 -13.48 16.45 9.03
N ASN A 238 -13.86 15.27 8.55
CA ASN A 238 -14.76 14.35 9.25
C ASN A 238 -14.02 13.32 10.11
N VAL A 239 -12.69 13.34 10.12
CA VAL A 239 -11.87 12.35 10.82
C VAL A 239 -11.98 12.49 12.33
N THR A 240 -12.18 11.35 12.99
CA THR A 240 -12.19 11.21 14.45
C THR A 240 -10.90 10.59 14.97
N ASN A 241 -10.27 9.70 14.21
CA ASN A 241 -9.03 9.02 14.61
C ASN A 241 -7.95 9.26 13.55
N LEU A 242 -6.80 9.77 13.98
CA LEU A 242 -5.68 10.06 13.10
C LEU A 242 -4.37 9.54 13.69
N SER A 243 -3.71 8.63 12.99
CA SER A 243 -2.39 8.11 13.33
C SER A 243 -1.36 8.57 12.30
N LEU A 244 -0.33 9.27 12.78
CA LEU A 244 0.79 9.81 11.98
C LEU A 244 2.14 9.39 12.55
N SER A 245 2.21 8.31 13.34
CA SER A 245 3.42 7.91 14.06
C SER A 245 4.59 7.63 13.12
N ASP A 246 5.80 7.74 13.66
CA ASP A 246 7.06 7.40 12.98
C ASP A 246 7.30 8.20 11.68
N ASN A 247 6.62 9.33 11.50
CA ASN A 247 6.96 10.34 10.51
C ASN A 247 8.07 11.26 11.09
N GLN A 248 9.31 10.75 11.12
CA GLN A 248 10.45 11.35 11.86
C GLN A 248 10.86 12.77 11.43
N ARG A 249 10.30 13.28 10.33
CA ARG A 249 10.55 14.65 9.84
C ARG A 249 9.38 15.59 10.12
N LEU A 250 8.26 15.10 10.67
CA LEU A 250 7.13 15.90 11.12
C LEU A 250 7.42 16.43 12.53
N ILE A 251 8.42 17.32 12.61
CA ILE A 251 8.98 17.80 13.88
C ILE A 251 8.40 19.15 14.34
N GLU A 252 7.97 19.98 13.40
CA GLU A 252 7.60 21.37 13.67
C GLU A 252 6.13 21.46 14.09
N TRP A 253 5.90 21.74 15.38
CA TRP A 253 4.56 21.82 15.94
C TRP A 253 3.73 22.97 15.36
N ASP A 254 4.29 24.17 15.32
CA ASP A 254 3.68 25.39 14.78
C ASP A 254 4.58 25.89 13.64
N PRO A 255 4.09 26.03 12.39
CA PRO A 255 2.67 26.12 12.00
C PRO A 255 2.06 24.87 11.38
N PHE A 256 2.64 23.68 11.56
CA PHE A 256 2.20 22.49 10.83
C PHE A 256 1.27 21.60 11.66
N ILE A 257 1.78 20.94 12.71
CA ILE A 257 1.00 19.96 13.48
C ILE A 257 -0.19 20.61 14.19
N ASN A 258 -0.04 21.85 14.69
CA ASN A 258 -1.10 22.59 15.36
C ASN A 258 -2.34 22.83 14.48
N ARG A 259 -2.22 22.78 13.15
CA ARG A 259 -3.37 22.85 12.22
C ARG A 259 -4.34 21.69 12.38
N LEU A 260 -3.91 20.56 12.94
CA LEU A 260 -4.81 19.45 13.28
C LEU A 260 -5.89 19.89 14.28
N GLY A 261 -5.67 20.96 15.05
CA GLY A 261 -6.69 21.58 15.89
C GLY A 261 -7.87 22.19 15.11
N LEU A 262 -7.77 22.33 13.79
CA LEU A 262 -8.88 22.75 12.91
C LEU A 262 -9.87 21.61 12.60
N LEU A 263 -9.57 20.37 12.99
CA LEU A 263 -10.43 19.22 12.76
C LEU A 263 -11.53 19.16 13.84
N PRO A 264 -12.80 19.43 13.51
CA PRO A 264 -13.86 19.65 14.50
C PRO A 264 -14.31 18.37 15.21
N PHE A 265 -14.01 17.19 14.65
CA PHE A 265 -14.47 15.90 15.17
C PHE A 265 -13.33 15.01 15.67
N LEU A 266 -12.08 15.49 15.66
CA LEU A 266 -10.92 14.70 16.06
C LEU A 266 -11.02 14.34 17.56
N GLN A 267 -10.93 13.04 17.86
CA GLN A 267 -11.02 12.45 19.19
C GLN A 267 -9.72 11.79 19.60
N GLU A 268 -9.06 11.09 18.67
CA GLU A 268 -7.79 10.42 18.89
C GLU A 268 -6.73 10.91 17.90
N LEU A 269 -5.58 11.33 18.43
CA LEU A 269 -4.41 11.71 17.66
C LEU A 269 -3.20 10.94 18.16
N ILE A 270 -2.61 10.12 17.30
CA ILE A 270 -1.42 9.32 17.60
C ILE A 270 -0.25 9.87 16.75
N ILE A 271 0.77 10.42 17.41
CA ILE A 271 1.92 11.07 16.77
C ILE A 271 3.24 10.64 17.42
N ASN A 272 3.33 9.33 17.73
CA ASN A 272 4.50 8.77 18.39
C ASN A 272 5.73 8.85 17.47
N ASN A 273 6.93 9.02 18.02
CA ASN A 273 8.20 8.97 17.28
C ASN A 273 8.31 9.92 16.06
N CYS A 274 7.57 11.03 16.02
CA CYS A 274 7.68 12.03 14.94
C CYS A 274 8.88 12.98 15.09
N GLY A 275 9.60 12.94 16.22
CA GLY A 275 10.71 13.86 16.51
C GLY A 275 10.27 15.22 17.05
N ILE A 276 9.06 15.31 17.61
CA ILE A 276 8.52 16.53 18.21
C ILE A 276 9.25 16.80 19.53
N GLU A 277 10.02 17.89 19.58
CA GLU A 277 10.78 18.28 20.77
C GLU A 277 9.98 19.22 21.70
N GLN A 278 9.07 20.01 21.14
CA GLN A 278 8.29 21.00 21.87
C GLN A 278 6.86 21.10 21.33
N ILE A 279 5.90 21.16 22.25
CA ILE A 279 4.49 21.46 21.97
C ILE A 279 4.24 22.92 22.36
N LYS A 280 3.77 23.74 21.41
CA LYS A 280 3.40 25.14 21.64
C LYS A 280 1.91 25.32 21.44
N LEU A 281 1.22 25.77 22.48
CA LEU A 281 -0.16 26.21 22.34
C LEU A 281 -0.13 27.68 21.90
N PRO A 282 -1.04 28.12 21.01
CA PRO A 282 -1.12 29.53 20.66
C PRO A 282 -1.32 30.37 21.92
N ASP A 283 -0.66 31.53 21.98
CA ASP A 283 -0.88 32.54 23.02
C ASP A 283 -2.29 33.14 22.84
N GLN A 284 -3.32 32.39 23.19
CA GLN A 284 -4.68 32.88 23.33
C GLN A 284 -5.11 32.59 24.76
N ASP A 285 -5.47 33.67 25.46
CA ASP A 285 -6.06 33.63 26.79
C ASP A 285 -7.11 32.52 26.86
N PHE A 286 -6.81 31.48 27.65
CA PHE A 286 -7.82 30.53 28.09
C PHE A 286 -8.82 31.29 28.96
N ILE A 287 -9.74 32.02 28.34
CA ILE A 287 -10.96 32.47 29.00
C ILE A 287 -11.74 31.19 29.23
N PHE A 288 -11.50 30.56 30.39
CA PHE A 288 -12.42 29.59 30.96
C PHE A 288 -13.79 30.27 31.03
N LYS A 289 -14.62 30.10 30.00
CA LYS A 289 -16.06 30.27 30.16
C LYS A 289 -16.50 29.15 31.07
N LYS A 290 -16.50 29.43 32.37
CA LYS A 290 -17.30 28.70 33.35
C LYS A 290 -18.72 28.66 32.81
N PHE A 291 -19.17 27.48 32.40
CA PHE A 291 -20.58 27.13 32.36
C PHE A 291 -20.94 26.52 33.70
#